data_AF-A0A172TPE8-F1
#
_entry.id   AF-A0A172TPE8-F1
#
_cell.length_a   1.000
_cell.length_b   1.000
_cell.length_c   1.000
_cell.angle_alpha   90.00
_cell.angle_beta   90.00
_cell.angle_gamma   90.00
#
_symmetry.space_group_name_H-M   'P 1'
#
loop_
_entity.id
_entity.type
_entity.pdbx_description
1 polymer ?
#
loop_
_entity_poly.entity_id
_entity_poly.type
_entity_poly.pdbx_seq_one_letter_code
_entity_poly.pdbx_strand_id
1 'polypeptide(L)' 'MISSMRMLCASKAEEFQMIGYEHVTGTEIWECVLGKYKKTGIPAMHQVVNDILSLKVTNFMNHMTMSAYRGARF' A
#
# COMPACT_ATOMS: atom_id res chain seq x y z
N MET A 1 -1.64 -14.46 11.78
CA MET A 1 -1.94 -13.01 11.87
C MET A 1 -1.32 -12.24 10.70
N ILE A 2 0.00 -12.30 10.50
CA ILE A 2 0.70 -11.64 9.38
C ILE A 2 0.22 -12.15 8.00
N SER A 3 -0.12 -13.44 7.90
CA SER A 3 -0.63 -14.06 6.67
C SER A 3 -1.90 -13.37 6.15
N SER A 4 -2.82 -13.00 7.04
CA SER A 4 -4.08 -12.34 6.68
C SER A 4 -3.86 -10.93 6.10
N MET A 5 -2.88 -10.18 6.62
CA MET A 5 -2.54 -8.85 6.08
C MET A 5 -1.94 -8.95 4.68
N ARG A 6 -1.06 -9.94 4.44
CA ARG A 6 -0.48 -10.18 3.11
C ARG A 6 -1.55 -10.57 2.09
N MET A 7 -2.52 -11.39 2.50
CA MET A 7 -3.68 -11.75 1.66
C MET A 7 -4.52 -10.52 1.30
N LEU A 8 -4.79 -9.62 2.26
CA LEU A 8 -5.51 -8.37 1.99
C LEU A 8 -4.76 -7.45 1.03
N CYS A 9 -3.43 -7.35 1.17
CA CYS A 9 -2.62 -6.56 0.26
C CYS A 9 -2.59 -7.15 -1.15
N ALA A 10 -2.51 -8.48 -1.28
CA ALA A 10 -2.60 -9.17 -2.57
C ALA A 10 -3.95 -8.93 -3.24
N SER A 11 -5.06 -9.13 -2.50
CA SER A 11 -6.41 -8.88 -3.03
C SER A 11 -6.62 -7.42 -3.45
N LYS A 12 -6.06 -6.45 -2.72
CA LYS A 12 -6.10 -5.02 -3.11
C LYS A 12 -5.23 -4.73 -4.33
N ALA A 13 -4.09 -5.39 -4.48
CA ALA A 13 -3.28 -5.27 -5.69
C ALA A 13 -4.01 -5.82 -6.91
N GLU A 14 -4.66 -6.97 -6.79
CA GLU A 14 -5.52 -7.55 -7.84
C GLU A 14 -6.66 -6.58 -8.23
N GLU A 15 -7.31 -5.94 -7.26
CA GLU A 15 -8.31 -4.88 -7.52
C GLU A 15 -7.73 -3.74 -8.37
N PHE A 16 -6.50 -3.29 -8.08
CA PHE A 16 -5.85 -2.22 -8.85
C PHE A 16 -5.44 -2.69 -10.24
N GLN A 17 -5.00 -3.93 -10.38
CA GLN A 17 -4.71 -4.54 -11.69
C GLN A 17 -5.97 -4.61 -12.57
N MET A 18 -7.12 -5.00 -12.00
CA MET A 18 -8.39 -5.08 -12.71
C MET A 18 -8.85 -3.73 -13.29
N ILE A 19 -8.46 -2.61 -12.69
CA ILE A 19 -8.77 -1.25 -13.17
C ILE A 19 -7.65 -0.64 -14.03
N GLY A 20 -6.67 -1.44 -14.47
CA GLY A 20 -5.64 -1.07 -15.44
C GLY A 20 -4.25 -0.80 -14.88
N TYR A 21 -3.99 -1.08 -13.59
CA TYR A 21 -2.65 -0.93 -12.99
C TYR A 21 -1.95 -2.29 -12.88
N GLU A 22 -1.60 -2.87 -14.03
CA GLU A 22 -1.16 -4.26 -14.17
C GLU A 22 0.09 -4.65 -13.36
N HIS A 23 0.95 -3.69 -13.03
CA HIS A 23 2.22 -3.95 -12.35
C HIS A 23 2.17 -3.82 -10.82
N VAL A 24 1.01 -3.53 -10.24
CA VAL A 24 0.89 -3.33 -8.79
C VAL A 24 1.05 -4.65 -8.06
N THR A 25 1.91 -4.68 -7.04
CA THR A 25 2.11 -5.85 -6.18
C THR A 25 1.59 -5.64 -4.76
N GLY A 26 1.20 -6.73 -4.09
CA GLY A 26 0.78 -6.66 -2.68
C GLY A 26 1.86 -6.13 -1.75
N THR A 27 3.15 -6.30 -2.10
CA THR A 27 4.26 -5.72 -1.34
C THR A 27 4.27 -4.20 -1.42
N GLU A 28 4.04 -3.62 -2.61
CA GLU A 28 3.96 -2.16 -2.78
C GLU A 28 2.76 -1.57 -2.03
N ILE A 29 1.62 -2.27 -2.01
CA ILE A 29 0.46 -1.88 -1.20
C ILE A 29 0.84 -1.83 0.28
N TRP A 30 1.52 -2.86 0.78
CA TRP A 30 1.98 -2.92 2.16
C TRP A 30 2.95 -1.78 2.52
N GLU A 31 3.95 -1.52 1.66
CA GLU A 31 4.89 -0.41 1.84
C GLU A 31 4.19 0.96 1.82
N CYS A 32 3.21 1.14 0.92
CA CYS A 32 2.40 2.36 0.87
C CYS A 32 1.65 2.60 2.18
N VAL A 33 1.03 1.55 2.75
CA VAL A 33 0.30 1.64 4.02
C VAL A 33 1.26 1.86 5.19
N LEU A 34 2.36 1.12 5.27
CA LEU A 34 3.40 1.31 6.29
C LEU A 34 4.02 2.71 6.23
N GLY A 35 4.14 3.29 5.04
CA GLY A 35 4.60 4.66 4.85
C GLY A 35 3.85 5.70 5.68
N LYS A 36 2.54 5.48 5.93
CA LYS A 36 1.72 6.34 6.78
C LYS A 36 2.15 6.30 8.24
N TYR A 37 2.64 5.14 8.69
CA TYR A 37 2.96 4.88 10.10
C TYR A 37 4.42 5.12 10.47
N LYS A 38 5.30 5.40 9.49
CA LYS A 38 6.72 5.70 9.73
C LYS A 38 6.94 6.84 10.73
N LYS A 39 6.00 7.77 10.86
CA LYS A 39 6.09 8.93 11.78
C LYS A 39 5.25 8.78 13.05
N THR A 40 4.19 7.99 13.01
CA THR A 40 3.19 7.90 14.09
C THR A 40 3.29 6.61 14.91
N GLY A 41 4.10 5.64 14.47
CA GLY A 41 4.21 4.32 15.12
C GLY A 41 3.18 3.32 14.62
N ILE A 42 3.33 2.06 15.03
CA ILE A 42 2.48 0.95 14.57
C ILE A 42 1.07 1.10 15.18
N PRO A 43 0.01 1.25 14.35
CA PRO A 43 -1.34 1.39 14.86
C PRO A 43 -1.94 0.03 15.23
N ALA A 44 -3.17 0.06 15.77
CA ALA A 44 -3.92 -1.16 16.03
C ALA A 44 -4.28 -1.90 14.73
N MET A 45 -4.40 -3.23 14.81
CA MET A 45 -4.62 -4.09 13.64
C MET A 45 -5.86 -3.71 12.80
N HIS A 46 -6.96 -3.33 13.45
CA HIS A 46 -8.17 -2.90 12.73
C HIS A 46 -7.95 -1.64 11.89
N GLN A 47 -7.06 -0.73 12.31
CA GLN A 47 -6.72 0.47 11.55
C GLN A 47 -5.92 0.11 10.30
N VAL A 48 -4.95 -0.80 10.43
CA VAL A 48 -4.17 -1.30 9.27
C VAL A 48 -5.09 -1.96 8.24
N VAL A 49 -6.02 -2.81 8.71
CA VAL A 49 -6.99 -3.47 7.82
C VAL A 49 -7.87 -2.44 7.12
N ASN A 50 -8.40 -1.46 7.86
CA ASN A 50 -9.19 -0.38 7.29
C ASN A 50 -8.39 0.42 6.25
N ASP A 51 -7.12 0.73 6.54
CA ASP A 51 -6.27 1.52 5.64
C ASP A 51 -5.89 0.77 4.37
N ILE A 52 -5.76 -0.57 4.41
CA ILE A 52 -5.57 -1.40 3.21
C ILE A 52 -6.87 -1.41 2.38
N LEU A 53 -8.00 -1.72 3.01
CA LEU A 53 -9.29 -1.89 2.31
C LEU A 53 -9.82 -0.58 1.73
N SER A 54 -9.58 0.55 2.40
CA SER A 54 -9.96 1.90 1.96
C SER A 54 -8.90 2.60 1.09
N LEU A 55 -7.78 1.93 0.79
CA LEU A 55 -6.73 2.50 -0.04
C LEU A 55 -7.27 2.79 -1.44
N LYS A 56 -7.23 4.08 -1.83
CA LYS A 56 -7.56 4.51 -3.18
C LYS A 56 -6.34 4.40 -4.08
N VAL A 57 -6.55 3.96 -5.32
CA VAL A 57 -5.49 3.86 -6.34
C VAL A 57 -4.78 5.20 -6.56
N THR A 58 -5.49 6.33 -6.51
CA THR A 58 -4.90 7.67 -6.62
C THR A 58 -3.89 7.95 -5.51
N ASN A 59 -4.20 7.55 -4.27
CA ASN A 59 -3.31 7.72 -3.13
C ASN A 59 -2.07 6.82 -3.26
N PHE A 60 -2.27 5.60 -3.75
CA PHE A 60 -1.18 4.68 -4.05
C PHE A 60 -0.24 5.24 -5.12
N MET A 61 -0.77 5.73 -6.24
CA MET A 61 0.03 6.32 -7.32
C MET A 61 0.80 7.56 -6.87
N ASN A 62 0.18 8.42 -6.06
CA ASN A 62 0.86 9.56 -5.45
C ASN A 62 2.03 9.09 -4.57
N HIS A 63 1.82 8.04 -3.77
CA HIS A 63 2.88 7.46 -2.94
C HIS A 63 4.04 6.92 -3.79
N MET A 64 3.73 6.13 -4.83
CA MET A 64 4.73 5.56 -5.74
C MET A 64 5.54 6.64 -6.45
N THR A 65 4.87 7.67 -6.95
CA THR A 65 5.50 8.83 -7.59
C THR A 65 6.48 9.52 -6.61
N MET A 66 6.04 9.83 -5.39
CA MET A 66 6.92 10.43 -4.38
C MET A 66 8.07 9.51 -3.96
N SER A 67 7.86 8.20 -3.93
CA SER A 67 8.91 7.21 -3.62
C SER A 67 9.94 7.12 -4.74
N ALA A 68 9.53 7.20 -6.01
CA ALA A 68 10.45 7.31 -7.15
C ALA A 68 11.31 8.58 -7.06
N TYR A 69 10.72 9.74 -6.72
CA TYR A 69 11.50 10.96 -6.48
C TYR A 69 12.47 10.86 -5.30
N ARG A 70 12.11 10.12 -4.24
CA ARG A 70 13.01 9.88 -3.10
C ARG A 70 14.16 8.93 -3.45
N GLY A 71 13.92 7.93 -4.31
CA GLY A 71 14.94 7.03 -4.84
C GLY A 71 15.80 7.64 -5.95
N ALA A 72 15.31 8.68 -6.63
CA ALA A 72 16.03 9.40 -7.69
C ALA A 72 17.05 10.44 -7.17
N ARG A 73 17.33 10.45 -5.86
CA ARG A 73 18.49 11.18 -5.34
C ARG A 73 19.73 10.33 -5.58
N PHE A 74 20.35 10.55 -6.74
CA PHE A 74 21.66 10.01 -7.12
C PHE A 74 22.70 10.14 -6.00
#